data_AF-A0A251UM67-F1
#
_entry.id   AF-A0A251UM67-F1
#
_cell.length_a   1.000
_cell.length_b   1.000
_cell.length_c   1.000
_cell.angle_alpha   90.00
_cell.angle_beta   90.00
_cell.angle_gamma   90.00
#
_symmetry.space_group_name_H-M   'P 1'
#
loop_
_entity.id
_entity.type
_entity.pdbx_description
1 polymer ?
#
loop_
_entity_poly.entity_id
_entity_poly.type
_entity_poly.pdbx_seq_one_letter_code
_entity_poly.pdbx_strand_id
1 'polypeptide(L)' 'MRAANMEPLVKTKTYERGSYVCFDPNTWETVRKENFVVYYEMSEKRPTLPQH' A
#
# COMPACT_ATOMS: atom_id res chain seq x y z
N MET A 1 2.33 2.53 -1.20
CA MET A 1 3.60 1.97 -1.74
C MET A 1 4.38 1.33 -0.59
N ARG A 2 5.15 0.26 -0.79
CA ARG A 2 6.05 -0.24 0.29
C ARG A 2 7.21 0.73 0.49
N ALA A 3 7.66 0.90 1.72
CA ALA A 3 8.88 1.68 2.00
C ALA A 3 10.09 1.00 1.33
N ALA A 4 11.01 1.80 0.79
CA ALA A 4 12.19 1.29 0.11
C ALA A 4 13.09 0.49 1.07
N ASN A 5 13.72 -0.58 0.55
CA ASN A 5 14.67 -1.44 1.28
C ASN A 5 14.11 -2.11 2.53
N MET A 6 12.79 -2.28 2.62
CA MET A 6 12.15 -2.93 3.77
C MET A 6 11.25 -4.08 3.31
N GLU A 7 11.60 -5.29 3.72
CA GLU A 7 10.75 -6.45 3.55
C GLU A 7 9.55 -6.40 4.52
N PRO A 8 8.36 -6.85 4.11
CA PRO A 8 7.22 -6.99 5.02
C PRO A 8 7.56 -7.95 6.18
N LEU A 9 7.14 -7.60 7.38
CA LEU A 9 7.26 -8.45 8.58
C LEU A 9 6.43 -9.74 8.44
N VAL A 10 5.28 -9.65 7.77
CA VAL A 10 4.40 -10.79 7.49
C VAL A 10 3.91 -10.68 6.06
N LYS A 11 3.92 -11.79 5.32
CA LYS A 11 3.36 -11.89 3.98
C LYS A 11 2.62 -13.21 3.83
N THR A 12 1.34 -13.14 3.49
CA THR A 12 0.47 -14.31 3.31
C THR A 12 -0.19 -14.25 1.94
N LYS A 13 -1.14 -15.15 1.67
CA LYS A 13 -1.95 -15.09 0.43
C LYS A 13 -3.03 -14.00 0.48
N THR A 14 -3.41 -13.52 1.66
CA THR A 14 -4.57 -12.61 1.83
C THR A 14 -4.18 -11.23 2.33
N TYR A 15 -3.08 -11.12 3.06
CA TYR A 15 -2.59 -9.85 3.58
C TYR A 15 -1.07 -9.83 3.77
N GLU A 16 -0.56 -8.63 3.99
CA GLU A 16 0.81 -8.39 4.45
C GLU A 16 0.88 -7.29 5.51
N ARG A 17 1.88 -7.39 6.39
CA ARG A 17 2.19 -6.38 7.41
C ARG A 17 3.58 -5.84 7.22
N GLY A 18 3.74 -4.52 7.21
CA GLY A 18 5.04 -3.89 6.98
C GLY A 18 4.99 -2.37 7.00
N SER A 19 6.02 -1.75 6.43
CA SER A 19 6.16 -0.30 6.37
C SER A 19 5.71 0.22 5.01
N TYR A 20 4.74 1.13 5.03
CA TYR A 20 4.12 1.67 3.82
C TYR A 20 4.23 3.18 3.78
N VAL A 21 4.38 3.68 2.57
CA VAL A 21 4.31 5.08 2.23
C VAL A 21 2.94 5.34 1.64
N CYS A 22 2.21 6.27 2.25
CA CYS A 22 0.87 6.69 1.89
C CYS A 22 0.86 8.20 1.60
N PHE A 23 0.06 8.62 0.64
CA PHE A 23 -0.22 10.03 0.43
C PHE A 23 -1.40 10.45 1.32
N ASP A 24 -1.23 11.51 2.11
CA ASP A 24 -2.31 12.13 2.88
C ASP A 24 -2.83 13.36 2.13
N PRO A 25 -4.03 13.33 1.56
CA PRO A 25 -4.58 14.45 0.80
C PRO A 25 -4.94 15.66 1.69
N ASN A 26 -5.09 15.48 3.00
CA ASN A 26 -5.46 16.58 3.91
C ASN A 26 -4.28 17.48 4.20
N THR A 27 -3.10 16.90 4.36
CA THR A 27 -1.85 17.64 4.60
C THR A 27 -1.03 17.84 3.33
N TRP A 28 -1.38 17.15 2.24
CA TRP A 28 -0.63 17.11 0.98
C TRP A 28 0.79 16.55 1.14
N GLU A 29 0.95 15.59 2.05
CA GLU A 29 2.24 15.02 2.39
C GLU A 29 2.30 13.52 2.12
N THR A 30 3.53 13.03 2.01
CA THR A 30 3.81 11.61 1.96
C THR A 30 4.20 11.12 3.34
N VAL A 31 3.34 10.31 3.96
CA VAL A 31 3.51 9.81 5.32
C VAL A 31 3.94 8.34 5.31
N ARG A 32 4.81 7.98 6.26
CA ARG A 32 5.27 6.61 6.47
C ARG A 32 4.49 5.97 7.62
N LYS A 33 3.83 4.86 7.35
CA LYS A 33 3.07 4.04 8.31
C LYS A 33 3.83 2.75 8.58
N GLU A 34 4.31 2.59 9.81
CA GLU A 34 4.95 1.36 10.30
C GLU A 34 3.91 0.34 10.75
N ASN A 35 4.26 -0.95 10.67
CA ASN A 35 3.40 -2.05 11.13
C ASN A 35 1.98 -2.05 10.53
N PHE A 36 1.81 -1.44 9.36
CA PHE A 36 0.51 -1.32 8.70
C PHE A 36 0.15 -2.63 7.99
N VAL A 37 -1.13 -3.00 8.06
CA VAL A 37 -1.68 -4.22 7.45
C VAL A 37 -2.41 -3.85 6.17
N VAL A 38 -2.00 -4.47 5.06
CA VAL A 38 -2.67 -4.35 3.76
C VAL A 38 -3.36 -5.66 3.45
N TYR A 39 -4.70 -5.62 3.35
CA TYR A 39 -5.50 -6.73 2.86
C TYR A 39 -5.62 -6.63 1.33
N TYR A 40 -5.20 -7.68 0.63
CA TYR A 40 -5.18 -7.66 -0.84
C TYR A 40 -6.58 -7.58 -1.46
N GLU A 41 -7.61 -8.08 -0.75
CA GLU A 41 -9.01 -7.96 -1.17
C GLU A 41 -9.53 -6.52 -1.20
N MET A 42 -8.94 -5.63 -0.37
CA MET A 42 -9.31 -4.22 -0.29
C MET A 42 -8.48 -3.34 -1.24
N SER A 43 -7.55 -3.93 -1.99
CA SER A 43 -6.69 -3.20 -2.92
C SER A 43 -7.37 -3.06 -4.27
N GLU A 44 -7.32 -1.87 -4.84
CA GLU A 44 -7.83 -1.63 -6.19
C GLU A 44 -7.06 -2.46 -7.22
N LYS A 45 -7.79 -2.95 -8.22
CA LYS A 45 -7.18 -3.64 -9.38
C LYS A 45 -6.52 -2.59 -10.28
N ARG A 46 -5.65 -3.08 -11.17
CA ARG A 46 -5.07 -2.23 -12.21
C ARG A 46 -6.20 -1.50 -12.97
N PRO A 47 -6.18 -0.16 -13.04
CA PRO A 47 -7.22 0.59 -13.74
C PRO A 47 -7.19 0.23 -15.23
N THR A 48 -8.38 0.06 -15.82
CA THR A 48 -8.53 -0.09 -17.27
C THR A 48 -8.67 1.27 -17.90
N LEU A 49 -7.82 1.57 -18.89
CA LEU A 49 -7.99 2.78 -19.70
C LEU A 49 -9.18 2.59 -20.66
N PRO A 50 -10.05 3.60 -20.83
CA PRO A 50 -11.06 3.57 -21.88
C PRO A 50 -10.40 3.40 -23.25
N GLN A 51 -10.86 2.43 -24.05
CA GLN A 51 -10.52 2.38 -25.48
C GLN A 51 -11.48 3.30 -26.22
N HIS A 52 -10.92 4.23 -27.00
CA HIS A 52 -11.65 5.21 -27.82
C HIS A 52 -11.95 4.66 -29.21
#